data_AF-A0A4Q3VZC6-F1
#
_entry.id   AF-A0A4Q3VZC6-F1
#
_cell.length_a   1.000
_cell.length_b   1.000
_cell.length_c   1.000
_cell.angle_alpha   90.00
_cell.angle_beta   90.00
_cell.angle_gamma   90.00
#
_symmetry.space_group_name_H-M   'P 1'
#
loop_
_entity.id
_entity.type
_entity.pdbx_description
1 polymer ?
#
loop_
_entity_poly.entity_id
_entity_poly.type
_entity_poly.pdbx_seq_one_letter_code
_entity_poly.pdbx_strand_id
1 'polypeptide(L)'
;MIEALALLLTAGPTVHLSPSGVDTGSGTAGAPVRTLARALEIVRGKGGKLVLAPGDYPQTDTLELGEKESGIRIEGGGKARILGGKVVKGWRPVTDPAILERLAPAARDHVREVGLEEAGLTPGTLKYRGFADGKANSALELFADGKPMQIARYPNVGEWAETEAKIDGKTFSYS
;
A
#
# COMPACT_ATOMS: atom_id res chain seq x y z
N MET A 1 -39.23 -27.52 34.21
CA MET A 1 -39.30 -26.75 32.95
C MET A 1 -38.01 -25.97 32.84
N ILE A 2 -37.15 -26.30 31.88
CA ILE A 2 -35.94 -25.54 31.59
C ILE A 2 -36.23 -24.86 30.25
N GLU A 3 -36.39 -23.54 30.28
CA GLU A 3 -36.53 -22.75 29.06
C GLU A 3 -35.19 -22.79 28.31
N ALA A 4 -35.17 -23.47 27.17
CA ALA A 4 -34.11 -23.34 26.21
C ALA A 4 -34.26 -21.98 25.52
N LEU A 5 -33.46 -21.01 25.95
CA LEU A 5 -33.31 -19.74 25.27
C LEU A 5 -32.59 -20.02 23.93
N ALA A 6 -33.37 -20.24 22.88
CA ALA A 6 -32.87 -20.30 21.52
C ALA A 6 -32.32 -18.92 21.15
N LEU A 7 -31.00 -18.76 21.23
CA LEU A 7 -30.29 -17.62 20.68
C LEU A 7 -30.44 -17.68 19.15
N LEU A 8 -31.45 -17.02 18.60
CA LEU A 8 -31.45 -16.71 17.17
C LEU A 8 -30.22 -15.84 16.90
N LEU A 9 -29.17 -16.41 16.32
CA LEU A 9 -28.19 -15.61 15.58
C LEU A 9 -28.95 -14.98 14.40
N THR A 10 -29.48 -13.78 14.58
CA THR A 10 -29.83 -12.94 13.44
C THR A 10 -28.55 -12.70 12.68
N ALA A 11 -28.40 -13.32 11.51
CA ALA A 11 -27.28 -13.06 10.63
C ALA A 11 -27.27 -11.55 10.32
N GLY A 12 -26.19 -10.86 10.72
CA GLY A 12 -26.05 -9.43 10.48
C GLY A 12 -26.12 -9.08 8.98
N PRO A 13 -26.33 -7.80 8.63
CA PRO A 13 -26.45 -7.37 7.24
C PRO A 13 -25.24 -7.79 6.38
N THR A 14 -25.50 -8.10 5.11
CA THR A 14 -24.44 -8.25 4.11
C THR A 14 -24.32 -6.96 3.31
N VAL A 15 -23.13 -6.36 3.32
CA VAL A 15 -22.80 -5.13 2.61
C VAL A 15 -21.79 -5.44 1.51
N HIS A 16 -22.08 -5.01 0.29
CA HIS A 16 -21.25 -5.20 -0.88
C HIS A 16 -20.41 -3.96 -1.15
N LEU A 17 -19.13 -4.20 -1.45
CA LEU A 17 -18.17 -3.20 -1.83
C LEU A 17 -17.68 -3.45 -3.25
N SER A 18 -17.43 -2.37 -4.00
CA SER A 18 -16.83 -2.43 -5.33
C SER A 18 -15.92 -1.21 -5.56
N PRO A 19 -14.77 -1.33 -6.26
CA PRO A 19 -13.96 -0.18 -6.64
C PRO A 19 -14.73 0.84 -7.51
N SER A 20 -15.77 0.39 -8.23
CA SER A 20 -16.68 1.22 -9.02
C SER A 20 -17.95 1.65 -8.27
N GLY A 21 -18.10 1.29 -6.99
CA GLY A 21 -19.24 1.69 -6.16
C GLY A 21 -19.23 3.17 -5.78
N VAL A 22 -20.25 3.58 -5.02
CA VAL A 22 -20.38 4.95 -4.49
C VAL A 22 -20.81 4.92 -3.03
N ASP A 23 -20.21 5.75 -2.17
CA ASP A 23 -20.45 5.70 -0.72
C ASP A 23 -21.84 6.21 -0.31
N THR A 24 -22.57 6.85 -1.23
CA THR A 24 -23.99 7.18 -1.10
C THR A 24 -24.92 5.99 -1.38
N GLY A 25 -24.38 4.87 -1.89
CA GLY A 25 -25.12 3.64 -2.14
C GLY A 25 -25.61 2.98 -0.86
N SER A 26 -26.61 2.10 -1.00
CA SER A 26 -27.20 1.37 0.13
C SER A 26 -26.37 0.18 0.61
N GLY A 27 -25.30 -0.19 -0.11
CA GLY A 27 -24.46 -1.34 0.23
C GLY A 27 -25.03 -2.68 -0.22
N THR A 28 -26.06 -2.69 -1.06
CA THR A 28 -26.59 -3.93 -1.66
C THR A 28 -25.76 -4.35 -2.87
N ALA A 29 -25.92 -5.58 -3.35
CA ALA A 29 -25.21 -6.05 -4.56
C ALA A 29 -25.47 -5.17 -5.80
N GLY A 30 -26.67 -4.59 -5.93
CA GLY A 30 -27.04 -3.68 -7.02
C GLY A 30 -26.64 -2.22 -6.79
N ALA A 31 -26.27 -1.84 -5.57
CA ALA A 31 -25.82 -0.49 -5.21
C ALA A 31 -24.69 -0.57 -4.18
N PRO A 32 -23.51 -1.12 -4.56
CA PRO A 32 -22.41 -1.33 -3.64
C PRO A 32 -21.79 -0.01 -3.21
N VAL A 33 -21.30 0.03 -1.97
CA VAL A 33 -20.49 1.15 -1.49
C VAL A 33 -19.06 1.02 -1.99
N ARG A 34 -18.29 2.11 -1.96
CA ARG A 34 -16.92 2.12 -2.48
C ARG A 34 -15.89 1.78 -1.40
N THR A 35 -16.10 2.30 -0.19
CA THR A 35 -15.08 2.31 0.87
C THR A 35 -15.39 1.34 2.01
N LEU A 36 -14.32 0.83 2.64
CA LEU A 36 -14.40 0.05 3.87
C LEU A 36 -14.97 0.87 5.02
N ALA A 37 -14.57 2.14 5.14
CA ALA A 37 -15.12 3.06 6.15
C ALA A 37 -16.65 3.13 6.07
N ARG A 38 -17.20 3.38 4.87
CA ARG A 38 -18.66 3.43 4.69
C ARG A 38 -19.33 2.09 4.98
N ALA A 39 -18.71 0.98 4.59
CA ALA A 39 -19.25 -0.34 4.85
C ALA A 39 -19.31 -0.66 6.35
N LEU A 40 -18.25 -0.31 7.10
CA LEU A 40 -18.18 -0.44 8.56
C LEU A 40 -19.27 0.39 9.26
N GLU A 41 -19.54 1.62 8.80
CA GLU A 41 -20.64 2.45 9.33
C GLU A 41 -22.00 1.77 9.21
N ILE A 42 -22.28 1.13 8.06
CA ILE A 42 -23.59 0.48 7.80
C ILE A 42 -23.83 -0.67 8.78
N VAL A 43 -22.80 -1.46 9.06
CA VAL A 43 -22.87 -2.66 9.91
C VAL A 43 -22.57 -2.38 11.39
N ARG A 44 -22.24 -1.14 11.75
CA ARG A 44 -21.84 -0.74 13.09
C ARG A 44 -22.87 -1.13 14.15
N GLY A 45 -22.41 -1.83 15.19
CA GLY A 45 -23.22 -2.32 16.31
C GLY A 45 -24.14 -3.49 15.98
N LYS A 46 -24.10 -4.02 14.76
CA LYS A 46 -25.00 -5.08 14.27
C LYS A 46 -24.26 -6.36 13.90
N GLY A 47 -22.93 -6.32 13.82
CA GLY A 47 -22.13 -7.34 13.15
C GLY A 47 -22.51 -7.48 11.68
N GLY A 48 -22.12 -8.59 11.05
CA GLY A 48 -22.53 -8.91 9.68
C GLY A 48 -21.36 -9.18 8.76
N LYS A 49 -21.57 -8.98 7.46
CA LYS A 49 -20.62 -9.37 6.43
C LYS A 49 -20.32 -8.24 5.46
N LEU A 50 -19.04 -7.99 5.20
CA LEU A 50 -18.58 -7.11 4.13
C LEU A 50 -18.05 -7.98 2.98
N VAL A 51 -18.62 -7.85 1.79
CA VAL A 51 -18.24 -8.62 0.59
C VAL A 51 -17.55 -7.70 -0.40
N LEU A 52 -16.25 -7.88 -0.60
CA LEU A 52 -15.46 -7.07 -1.51
C LEU A 52 -15.44 -7.74 -2.89
N ALA A 53 -15.91 -7.02 -3.91
CA ALA A 53 -15.65 -7.38 -5.31
C ALA A 53 -14.15 -7.28 -5.61
N PRO A 54 -13.64 -7.97 -6.65
CA PRO A 54 -12.24 -7.88 -7.06
C PRO A 54 -11.79 -6.43 -7.34
N GLY A 55 -10.56 -6.10 -6.94
CA GLY A 55 -9.92 -4.81 -7.19
C GLY A 55 -9.36 -4.15 -5.94
N ASP A 56 -9.00 -2.88 -6.07
CA ASP A 56 -8.21 -2.16 -5.07
C ASP A 56 -9.06 -1.24 -4.20
N TYR A 57 -8.85 -1.35 -2.88
CA TYR A 57 -9.50 -0.55 -1.86
C TYR A 57 -8.42 0.24 -1.09
N PRO A 58 -7.99 1.40 -1.61
CA PRO A 58 -7.00 2.23 -0.93
C PRO A 58 -7.58 2.80 0.37
N GLN A 59 -6.78 2.77 1.44
CA GLN A 59 -7.09 3.36 2.73
C GLN A 59 -6.20 4.59 2.92
N THR A 60 -6.84 5.74 3.13
CA THR A 60 -6.16 7.01 3.46
C THR A 60 -6.01 7.21 4.95
N ASP A 61 -6.83 6.52 5.74
CA ASP A 61 -6.96 6.66 7.18
C ASP A 61 -6.96 5.28 7.85
N THR A 62 -6.64 5.26 9.14
CA THR A 62 -6.69 4.04 9.95
C THR A 62 -8.13 3.51 10.04
N LEU A 63 -8.33 2.23 9.74
CA LEU A 63 -9.59 1.54 10.02
C LEU A 63 -9.63 1.13 11.50
N GLU A 64 -10.48 1.78 12.28
CA GLU A 64 -10.67 1.44 13.70
C GLU A 64 -11.72 0.32 13.84
N LEU A 65 -11.31 -0.82 14.42
CA LEU A 65 -12.18 -1.95 14.70
C LEU A 65 -12.28 -2.12 16.22
N GLY A 66 -13.30 -1.48 16.82
CA GLY A 66 -13.56 -1.54 18.25
C GLY A 66 -14.73 -2.46 18.59
N GLU A 67 -15.29 -2.29 19.80
CA GLU A 67 -16.43 -3.10 20.28
C GLU A 67 -17.64 -3.04 19.34
N LYS A 68 -17.91 -1.88 18.73
CA LYS A 68 -19.03 -1.68 17.79
C LYS A 68 -18.85 -2.42 16.47
N GLU A 69 -17.63 -2.84 16.17
CA GLU A 69 -17.28 -3.59 14.96
C GLU A 69 -17.19 -5.10 15.24
N SER A 70 -17.54 -5.54 16.46
CA SER A 70 -17.62 -6.96 16.83
C SER A 70 -18.59 -7.73 15.95
N GLY A 71 -18.20 -8.95 15.57
CA GLY A 71 -19.04 -9.83 14.75
C GLY A 71 -19.11 -9.45 13.27
N ILE A 72 -18.24 -8.54 12.80
CA ILE A 72 -18.08 -8.24 11.38
C ILE A 72 -17.11 -9.24 10.75
N ARG A 73 -17.50 -9.83 9.63
CA ARG A 73 -16.66 -10.68 8.78
C ARG A 73 -16.41 -9.98 7.44
N ILE A 74 -15.14 -9.87 7.05
CA ILE A 74 -14.75 -9.28 5.76
C ILE A 74 -14.35 -10.41 4.82
N GLU A 75 -15.02 -10.53 3.68
CA GLU A 75 -14.78 -11.55 2.67
C GLU A 75 -14.36 -10.89 1.35
N GLY A 76 -13.14 -11.16 0.92
CA GLY A 76 -12.63 -10.73 -0.38
C GLY A 76 -12.86 -11.79 -1.45
N GLY A 77 -13.55 -11.43 -2.53
CA GLY A 77 -13.63 -12.27 -3.73
C GLY A 77 -12.42 -12.06 -4.65
N GLY A 78 -11.81 -13.14 -5.14
CA GLY A 78 -10.79 -13.08 -6.19
C GLY A 78 -9.55 -12.26 -5.81
N LYS A 79 -9.26 -11.20 -6.58
CA LYS A 79 -8.09 -10.30 -6.41
C LYS A 79 -8.41 -9.02 -5.63
N ALA A 80 -9.30 -9.07 -4.63
CA ALA A 80 -9.56 -7.91 -3.77
C ALA A 80 -8.32 -7.58 -2.90
N ARG A 81 -7.90 -6.31 -2.89
CA ARG A 81 -6.73 -5.83 -2.12
C ARG A 81 -7.07 -4.60 -1.30
N ILE A 82 -6.77 -4.64 -0.01
CA ILE A 82 -6.82 -3.47 0.87
C ILE A 82 -5.41 -2.87 0.88
N LEU A 83 -5.28 -1.63 0.42
CA LEU A 83 -3.98 -1.00 0.19
C LEU A 83 -3.79 0.20 1.11
N GLY A 84 -2.75 0.19 1.95
CA GLY A 84 -2.35 1.36 2.76
C GLY A 84 -1.38 2.31 2.05
N GLY A 85 -1.10 2.07 0.77
CA GLY A 85 -0.21 2.89 -0.05
C GLY A 85 -0.96 3.90 -0.91
N LYS A 86 -0.23 4.91 -1.39
CA LYS A 86 -0.76 5.89 -2.34
C LYS A 86 -0.40 5.50 -3.77
N VAL A 87 -1.40 5.50 -4.66
CA VAL A 87 -1.16 5.31 -6.10
C VAL A 87 -0.47 6.54 -6.65
N VAL A 88 0.75 6.36 -7.17
CA VAL A 88 1.53 7.42 -7.81
C VAL A 88 1.26 7.44 -9.31
N LYS A 89 0.80 8.57 -9.82
CA LYS A 89 0.48 8.81 -11.25
C LYS A 89 1.38 9.93 -11.79
N GLY A 90 1.34 10.16 -13.10
CA GLY A 90 2.07 11.28 -13.73
C GLY A 90 3.54 11.01 -13.99
N TRP A 91 3.94 9.73 -14.08
CA TRP A 91 5.29 9.34 -14.48
C TRP A 91 5.62 9.85 -15.88
N ARG A 92 6.80 10.46 -16.04
CA ARG A 92 7.29 11.03 -17.29
C ARG A 92 8.70 10.55 -17.62
N PRO A 93 9.12 10.52 -18.90
CA PRO A 93 10.51 10.30 -19.25
C PRO A 93 11.42 11.36 -18.60
N VAL A 94 12.61 10.95 -18.19
CA VAL A 94 13.65 11.90 -17.78
C VAL A 94 14.13 12.65 -19.01
N THR A 95 14.13 13.98 -18.94
CA THR A 95 14.58 14.85 -20.05
C THR A 95 15.66 15.84 -19.64
N ASP A 96 15.90 16.00 -18.32
CA ASP A 96 16.97 16.86 -17.80
C ASP A 96 18.34 16.31 -18.23
N PRO A 97 19.12 17.07 -19.03
CA PRO A 97 20.44 16.63 -19.49
C PRO A 97 21.39 16.25 -18.35
N ALA A 98 21.36 16.99 -17.23
CA ALA A 98 22.24 16.75 -16.09
C ALA A 98 21.93 15.41 -15.39
N ILE A 99 20.67 14.96 -15.44
CA ILE A 99 20.29 13.63 -14.94
C ILE A 99 20.67 12.56 -15.96
N LEU A 100 20.40 12.78 -17.25
CA LEU A 100 20.71 11.82 -18.31
C LEU A 100 22.21 11.53 -18.44
N GLU A 101 23.06 12.53 -18.23
CA GLU A 101 24.53 12.36 -18.23
C GLU A 101 25.02 11.42 -17.13
N ARG A 102 24.30 11.33 -16.01
CA ARG A 102 24.62 10.42 -14.89
C ARG A 102 24.16 8.98 -15.15
N LEU A 103 23.32 8.76 -16.16
CA LEU A 103 22.80 7.46 -16.51
C LEU A 103 23.65 6.82 -17.61
N ALA A 104 23.87 5.50 -17.48
CA ALA A 104 24.47 4.71 -18.55
C ALA A 104 23.67 4.92 -19.86
N PRO A 105 24.33 5.06 -21.03
CA PRO A 105 23.64 5.35 -22.29
C PRO A 105 22.45 4.42 -22.57
N ALA A 106 22.60 3.13 -22.29
CA ALA A 106 21.54 2.13 -22.49
C ALA A 106 20.32 2.28 -21.55
N ALA A 107 20.42 3.04 -20.46
CA ALA A 107 19.33 3.22 -19.51
C ALA A 107 18.47 4.46 -19.80
N ARG A 108 19.01 5.46 -20.53
CA ARG A 108 18.44 6.81 -20.65
C ARG A 108 16.98 6.82 -21.12
N ASP A 109 16.64 5.96 -22.08
CA ASP A 109 15.28 5.89 -22.65
C ASP A 109 14.27 5.08 -21.80
N HIS A 110 14.76 4.39 -20.77
CA HIS A 110 13.95 3.51 -19.92
C HIS A 110 13.63 4.13 -18.55
N VAL A 111 14.35 5.17 -18.13
CA VAL A 111 14.13 5.80 -16.83
C VAL A 111 12.91 6.73 -16.88
N ARG A 112 12.06 6.60 -15.86
CA ARG A 112 10.89 7.45 -15.64
C ARG A 112 11.04 8.16 -14.29
N GLU A 113 10.54 9.39 -14.22
CA GLU A 113 10.52 10.18 -13.00
C GLU A 113 9.11 10.68 -12.67
N VAL A 114 8.90 11.05 -11.42
CA VAL A 114 7.71 11.74 -10.92
C VAL A 114 8.13 12.62 -9.74
N GLY A 115 7.61 13.85 -9.69
CA GLY A 115 7.81 14.74 -8.56
C GLY A 115 7.05 14.21 -7.34
N LEU A 116 7.75 13.93 -6.23
CA LEU A 116 7.09 13.40 -5.03
C LEU A 116 6.17 14.43 -4.36
N GLU A 117 6.58 15.70 -4.31
CA GLU A 117 5.73 16.78 -3.80
C GLU A 117 4.48 16.97 -4.66
N GLU A 118 4.62 16.94 -5.99
CA GLU A 118 3.50 16.98 -6.94
C GLU A 118 2.56 15.78 -6.74
N ALA A 119 3.12 14.60 -6.43
CA ALA A 119 2.36 13.41 -6.06
C ALA A 119 1.78 13.48 -4.63
N GLY A 120 2.00 14.57 -3.89
CA GLY A 120 1.59 14.74 -2.50
C GLY A 120 2.20 13.68 -1.58
N LEU A 121 3.49 13.41 -1.77
CA LEU A 121 4.30 12.46 -1.00
C LEU A 121 5.51 13.17 -0.43
N THR A 122 5.77 12.95 0.86
CA THR A 122 7.01 13.37 1.50
C THR A 122 7.91 12.15 1.63
N PRO A 123 9.03 12.05 0.90
CA PRO A 123 9.97 10.98 1.12
C PRO A 123 10.59 11.15 2.51
N GLY A 124 10.17 10.34 3.47
CA GLY A 124 10.83 10.30 4.77
C GLY A 124 12.31 9.98 4.63
N THR A 125 13.07 10.08 5.73
CA THR A 125 14.50 9.76 5.70
C THR A 125 14.71 8.25 5.66
N LEU A 126 15.52 7.77 4.71
CA LEU A 126 16.06 6.41 4.77
C LEU A 126 16.99 6.30 5.98
N LYS A 127 16.63 5.41 6.92
CA LYS A 127 17.41 5.13 8.13
C LYS A 127 17.92 3.71 8.06
N TYR A 128 19.12 3.47 8.59
CA TYR A 128 19.60 2.12 8.85
C TYR A 128 18.60 1.37 9.73
N ARG A 129 18.43 0.07 9.47
CA ARG A 129 17.54 -0.80 10.24
C ARG A 129 18.20 -2.13 10.53
N GLY A 130 18.10 -2.54 11.78
CA GLY A 130 18.54 -3.84 12.25
C GLY A 130 17.83 -4.22 13.56
N PHE A 131 18.10 -5.44 14.01
CA PHE A 131 17.49 -6.07 15.19
C PHE A 131 17.57 -5.22 16.47
N ALA A 132 18.53 -4.28 16.58
CA ALA A 132 18.77 -3.47 17.77
C ALA A 132 18.22 -2.02 17.72
N ASP A 133 17.77 -1.53 16.56
CA ASP A 133 17.57 -0.07 16.34
C ASP A 133 16.14 0.44 16.52
N GLY A 134 15.30 -0.29 17.28
CA GLY A 134 14.05 0.23 17.87
C GLY A 134 13.08 0.97 16.92
N LYS A 135 11.97 0.33 16.56
CA LYS A 135 10.74 0.99 16.05
C LYS A 135 10.96 2.03 14.92
N ALA A 136 11.91 1.84 14.02
CA ALA A 136 11.93 2.64 12.80
C ALA A 136 10.67 2.33 11.99
N ASN A 137 9.86 3.36 11.66
CA ASN A 137 8.74 3.24 10.72
C ASN A 137 9.21 2.52 9.45
N SER A 138 8.33 1.76 8.77
CA SER A 138 8.66 1.07 7.51
C SER A 138 9.23 2.01 6.45
N ALA A 139 10.01 1.45 5.51
CA ALA A 139 10.71 2.26 4.51
C ALA A 139 9.69 2.63 3.45
N LEU A 140 9.94 3.69 2.72
CA LEU A 140 9.17 3.91 1.51
C LEU A 140 9.57 2.85 0.51
N GLU A 141 8.59 2.05 0.12
CA GLU A 141 8.69 1.03 -0.90
C GLU A 141 7.88 1.46 -2.11
N LEU A 142 8.43 1.26 -3.29
CA LEU A 142 7.72 1.44 -4.55
C LEU A 142 7.28 0.07 -5.05
N PHE A 143 6.02 -0.05 -5.46
CA PHE A 143 5.49 -1.25 -6.10
C PHE A 143 5.05 -0.91 -7.52
N ALA A 144 5.45 -1.74 -8.49
CA ALA A 144 4.98 -1.68 -9.87
C ALA A 144 4.29 -3.00 -10.21
N ASP A 145 3.06 -2.93 -10.73
CA ASP A 145 2.23 -4.10 -11.06
C ASP A 145 2.10 -5.12 -9.91
N GLY A 146 2.04 -4.61 -8.67
CA GLY A 146 1.94 -5.43 -7.47
C GLY A 146 3.24 -6.14 -7.06
N LYS A 147 4.37 -5.83 -7.71
CA LYS A 147 5.70 -6.34 -7.35
C LYS A 147 6.52 -5.22 -6.69
N PRO A 148 7.19 -5.49 -5.55
CA PRO A 148 8.10 -4.53 -4.95
C PRO A 148 9.25 -4.24 -5.91
N MET A 149 9.60 -2.97 -6.05
CA MET A 149 10.76 -2.53 -6.81
C MET A 149 12.01 -2.55 -5.94
N GLN A 150 13.15 -2.84 -6.55
CA GLN A 150 14.43 -2.77 -5.88
C GLN A 150 14.89 -1.31 -5.79
N ILE A 151 15.24 -0.86 -4.57
CA ILE A 151 15.95 0.41 -4.40
C ILE A 151 17.29 0.31 -5.12
N ALA A 152 17.63 1.34 -5.91
CA ALA A 152 18.91 1.41 -6.61
C ALA A 152 20.07 1.19 -5.61
N ARG A 153 20.94 0.23 -5.93
CA ARG A 153 22.10 -0.14 -5.13
C ARG A 153 23.27 -0.47 -6.03
N TYR A 154 24.47 -0.36 -5.47
CA TYR A 154 25.70 -0.84 -6.06
C TYR A 154 26.52 -1.54 -4.97
N PRO A 155 27.20 -2.66 -5.28
CA PRO A 155 27.10 -3.44 -6.52
C PRO A 155 25.72 -4.13 -6.64
N ASN A 156 25.38 -4.65 -7.83
CA ASN A 156 24.18 -5.46 -7.98
C ASN A 156 24.33 -6.82 -7.30
N VAL A 157 23.24 -7.59 -7.24
CA VAL A 157 23.28 -8.94 -6.64
C VAL A 157 24.28 -9.81 -7.37
N GLY A 158 25.19 -10.43 -6.61
CA GLY A 158 26.21 -11.32 -7.14
C GLY A 158 27.42 -10.59 -7.74
N GLU A 159 27.40 -9.26 -7.76
CA GLU A 159 28.54 -8.43 -8.09
C GLU A 159 29.22 -7.94 -6.80
N TRP A 160 30.51 -7.64 -6.91
CA TRP A 160 31.32 -7.10 -5.84
C TRP A 160 31.94 -5.80 -6.34
N ALA A 161 31.99 -4.80 -5.48
CA ALA A 161 32.77 -3.60 -5.74
C ALA A 161 34.20 -3.85 -5.25
N GLU A 162 35.19 -3.58 -6.09
CA GLU A 162 36.58 -3.60 -5.65
C GLU A 162 36.90 -2.21 -5.08
N THR A 163 37.48 -2.18 -3.87
CA THR A 163 37.93 -0.94 -3.24
C THR A 163 39.43 -0.82 -3.38
N GLU A 164 39.90 0.30 -3.93
CA GLU A 164 41.32 0.67 -3.86
C GLU A 164 41.65 1.42 -2.55
N ALA A 165 42.90 1.84 -2.41
CA ALA A 165 43.37 2.62 -1.27
C ALA A 165 42.53 3.90 -1.07
N LYS A 166 42.41 4.33 0.18
CA LYS A 166 41.65 5.54 0.55
C LYS A 166 42.18 6.77 -0.18
N ILE A 167 41.30 7.49 -0.87
CA ILE A 167 41.63 8.68 -1.67
C ILE A 167 42.11 9.84 -0.76
N ASP A 168 41.63 9.90 0.49
CA ASP A 168 41.91 10.99 1.45
C ASP A 168 41.98 10.53 2.93
N GLY A 169 42.15 9.22 3.17
CA GLY A 169 42.10 8.65 4.52
C GLY A 169 40.69 8.39 5.08
N LYS A 170 39.63 8.87 4.42
CA LYS A 170 38.21 8.71 4.85
C LYS A 170 37.30 8.13 3.77
N THR A 171 37.64 8.31 2.50
CA THR A 171 36.82 7.97 1.33
C THR A 171 37.45 6.85 0.53
N PHE A 172 36.67 5.82 0.20
CA PHE A 172 37.09 4.73 -0.70
C PHE A 172 36.67 5.06 -2.14
N SER A 173 37.55 4.85 -3.11
CA SER A 173 37.16 4.66 -4.51
C SER A 173 36.57 3.27 -4.68
N TYR A 174 35.53 3.18 -5.49
CA TYR A 174 34.96 1.92 -5.96
C TYR A 174 35.20 1.85 -7.46
N SER A 175 35.72 0.71 -7.93
CA SER A 175 35.83 0.35 -9.35
C SER A 175 34.92 -0.82 -9.68
#